data_AF-A0A7J9PXF4-F1
#
_entry.id   AF-A0A7J9PXF4-F1
#
_cell.length_a   1.000
_cell.length_b   1.000
_cell.length_c   1.000
_cell.angle_alpha   90.00
_cell.angle_beta   90.00
_cell.angle_gamma   90.00
#
_symmetry.space_group_name_H-M   'P 1'
#
loop_
_entity.id
_entity.type
_entity.pdbx_description
1 polymer ?
#
loop_
_entity_poly.entity_id
_entity_poly.type
_entity_poly.pdbx_seq_one_letter_code
_entity_poly.pdbx_strand_id
1 'polypeptide(L)'
;MDELLIPEDEYRTSGVHIGTQQKSADMKPFIFKVRTDGLYVLDIKKTDERIRHAARFLTSFDASKMLIVAARQYAQKPVRLFAKNIGLKAVAGRFIPGIMTNPVLPDYFEPDVLMVTDPAVDGQALREAVSIGIPVIGICDVNNETRNVDFVIPANNKGRRSLAVIYYLLTRETLKEKGSIKSNDEFTLKVEDFEAEL
;
A
#
# COMPACT_ATOMS: atom_id res chain seq x y z
N MET A 1 -15.81 14.26 -15.05
CA MET A 1 -14.52 13.80 -15.61
C MET A 1 -13.60 13.69 -14.43
N ASP A 2 -13.45 12.49 -13.86
CA ASP A 2 -12.58 12.31 -12.70
C ASP A 2 -11.13 12.52 -13.15
N GLU A 3 -10.60 13.68 -12.79
CA GLU A 3 -9.20 14.05 -12.97
C GLU A 3 -8.36 13.12 -12.10
N LEU A 4 -7.43 12.38 -12.71
CA LEU A 4 -6.53 11.44 -12.01
C LEU A 4 -5.62 12.21 -11.04
N LEU A 5 -5.13 11.54 -9.98
CA LEU A 5 -4.23 12.15 -8.99
C LEU A 5 -2.88 12.58 -9.57
N ILE A 6 -2.44 11.88 -10.62
CA ILE A 6 -1.27 12.17 -11.45
C ILE A 6 -1.62 11.88 -12.92
N PRO A 7 -0.88 12.46 -13.89
CA PRO A 7 -1.07 12.16 -15.30
C PRO A 7 -1.00 10.66 -15.58
N GLU A 8 -1.82 10.17 -16.52
CA GLU A 8 -1.86 8.74 -16.87
C GLU A 8 -0.50 8.21 -17.34
N ASP A 9 0.29 9.06 -18.01
CA ASP A 9 1.63 8.73 -18.48
C ASP A 9 2.61 8.42 -17.34
N GLU A 10 2.43 9.03 -16.18
CA GLU A 10 3.27 8.80 -15.01
C GLU A 10 2.95 7.44 -14.34
N TYR A 11 1.67 7.07 -14.24
CA TYR A 11 1.25 5.72 -13.84
C TYR A 11 1.76 4.63 -14.80
N ARG A 12 1.83 4.95 -16.10
CA ARG A 12 2.36 4.03 -17.12
C ARG A 12 3.88 3.88 -17.00
N THR A 13 4.61 4.99 -16.88
CA THR A 13 6.08 5.02 -16.80
C THR A 13 6.62 4.34 -15.53
N SER A 14 5.90 4.48 -14.42
CA SER A 14 6.24 3.83 -13.15
C SER A 14 5.94 2.32 -13.11
N GLY A 15 5.17 1.81 -14.09
CA GLY A 15 4.85 0.39 -14.19
C GLY A 15 3.80 -0.10 -13.19
N VAL A 16 2.98 0.81 -12.62
CA VAL A 16 1.92 0.49 -11.63
C VAL A 16 0.88 -0.48 -12.22
N HIS A 17 0.58 -0.34 -13.50
CA HIS A 17 -0.41 -1.13 -14.23
C HIS A 17 0.09 -2.52 -14.67
N ILE A 18 1.40 -2.78 -14.59
CA ILE A 18 1.99 -4.04 -15.08
C ILE A 18 1.85 -5.11 -13.99
N GLY A 19 0.97 -6.09 -14.22
CA GLY A 19 0.81 -7.25 -13.34
C GLY A 19 1.62 -8.47 -13.80
N THR A 20 1.26 -9.63 -13.25
CA THR A 20 1.90 -10.93 -13.55
C THR A 20 1.24 -11.70 -14.69
N GLN A 21 1.78 -12.88 -15.03
CA GLN A 21 1.15 -13.86 -15.92
C GLN A 21 0.11 -14.75 -15.22
N GLN A 22 0.13 -14.81 -13.89
CA GLN A 22 -0.86 -15.55 -13.10
C GLN A 22 -1.97 -14.59 -12.65
N LYS A 23 -3.20 -15.10 -12.55
CA LYS A 23 -4.35 -14.37 -12.04
C LYS A 23 -5.06 -15.12 -10.92
N SER A 24 -5.44 -14.40 -9.89
CA SER A 24 -6.40 -14.86 -8.89
C SER A 24 -7.85 -14.63 -9.37
N ALA A 25 -8.80 -15.37 -8.80
CA ALA A 25 -10.22 -15.17 -9.06
C ALA A 25 -10.72 -13.84 -8.47
N ASP A 26 -10.20 -13.47 -7.30
CA ASP A 26 -10.64 -12.28 -6.55
C ASP A 26 -10.20 -10.99 -7.25
N MET A 27 -9.06 -11.02 -7.94
CA MET A 27 -8.50 -9.86 -8.62
C MET A 27 -9.08 -9.60 -10.01
N LYS A 28 -9.96 -10.47 -10.52
CA LYS A 28 -10.62 -10.31 -11.83
C LYS A 28 -11.27 -8.93 -12.06
N PRO A 29 -11.96 -8.32 -11.08
CA PRO A 29 -12.59 -7.00 -11.28
C PRO A 29 -11.58 -5.88 -11.54
N PHE A 30 -10.32 -6.02 -11.12
CA PHE A 30 -9.30 -4.99 -11.26
C PHE A 30 -8.44 -5.13 -12.53
N ILE A 31 -8.60 -6.23 -13.27
CA ILE A 31 -7.89 -6.48 -14.52
C ILE A 31 -8.61 -5.73 -15.65
N PHE A 32 -7.85 -4.92 -16.40
CA PHE A 32 -8.34 -4.18 -17.56
C PHE A 32 -8.22 -5.01 -18.84
N LYS A 33 -7.02 -5.51 -19.14
CA LYS A 33 -6.75 -6.29 -20.36
C LYS A 33 -5.56 -7.22 -20.19
N VAL A 34 -5.40 -8.15 -21.14
CA VAL A 34 -4.21 -9.01 -21.25
C VAL A 34 -3.33 -8.46 -22.37
N ARG A 35 -2.03 -8.32 -22.12
CA ARG A 35 -1.04 -7.92 -23.14
C ARG A 35 -0.70 -9.11 -24.04
N THR A 36 -0.12 -8.85 -25.21
CA THR A 36 0.40 -9.86 -26.14
C THR A 36 1.34 -10.87 -25.49
N ASP A 37 2.10 -10.43 -24.48
CA ASP A 37 3.11 -11.24 -23.80
C ASP A 37 2.53 -12.11 -22.66
N GLY A 38 1.20 -12.11 -22.51
CA GLY A 38 0.49 -12.84 -21.45
C GLY A 38 0.50 -12.15 -20.08
N LEU A 39 1.02 -10.93 -19.96
CA LEU A 39 0.94 -10.13 -18.74
C LEU A 39 -0.44 -9.49 -18.59
N TYR A 40 -1.02 -9.61 -17.40
CA TYR A 40 -2.25 -8.92 -17.05
C TYR A 40 -1.98 -7.45 -16.75
N VAL A 41 -2.84 -6.57 -17.26
CA VAL A 41 -2.79 -5.12 -17.04
C VAL A 41 -3.91 -4.72 -16.08
N LEU A 42 -3.55 -4.02 -15.01
CA LEU A 42 -4.48 -3.46 -14.04
C LEU A 42 -5.11 -2.15 -14.53
N ASP A 43 -6.33 -1.86 -14.08
CA ASP A 43 -7.04 -0.62 -14.38
C ASP A 43 -6.56 0.54 -13.48
N ILE A 44 -5.87 1.53 -14.09
CA ILE A 44 -5.32 2.71 -13.41
C ILE A 44 -6.43 3.54 -12.73
N LYS A 45 -7.63 3.62 -13.33
CA LYS A 45 -8.73 4.42 -12.76
C LYS A 45 -9.20 3.83 -11.44
N LYS A 46 -9.29 2.50 -11.37
CA LYS A 46 -9.64 1.78 -10.14
C LYS A 46 -8.55 1.91 -9.09
N THR A 47 -7.28 1.87 -9.50
CA THR A 47 -6.16 2.12 -8.58
C THR A 47 -6.27 3.51 -7.95
N ASP A 48 -6.52 4.54 -8.76
CA ASP A 48 -6.63 5.93 -8.31
C ASP A 48 -7.80 6.14 -7.34
N GLU A 49 -8.98 5.63 -7.70
CA GLU A 49 -10.18 5.65 -6.84
C GLU A 49 -9.90 4.95 -5.49
N ARG A 50 -9.26 3.78 -5.53
CA ARG A 50 -8.91 3.02 -4.32
C ARG A 50 -7.87 3.73 -3.46
N ILE A 51 -6.91 4.44 -4.05
CA ILE A 51 -5.93 5.25 -3.29
C ILE A 51 -6.64 6.38 -2.54
N ARG A 52 -7.59 7.09 -3.17
CA ARG A 52 -8.35 8.15 -2.48
C ARG A 52 -9.18 7.60 -1.31
N HIS A 53 -9.87 6.49 -1.54
CA HIS A 53 -10.64 5.84 -0.49
C HIS A 53 -9.76 5.31 0.64
N ALA A 54 -8.59 4.75 0.33
CA ALA A 54 -7.62 4.32 1.34
C ALA A 54 -7.11 5.51 2.17
N ALA A 55 -6.79 6.64 1.52
CA ALA A 55 -6.35 7.84 2.24
C ALA A 55 -7.42 8.35 3.22
N ARG A 56 -8.68 8.44 2.77
CA ARG A 56 -9.82 8.82 3.64
C ARG A 56 -10.08 7.84 4.78
N PHE A 57 -9.91 6.55 4.50
CA PHE A 57 -10.04 5.53 5.53
C PHE A 57 -8.92 5.66 6.56
N LEU A 58 -7.67 5.85 6.13
CA LEU A 58 -6.53 6.07 7.01
C LEU A 58 -6.67 7.36 7.84
N THR A 59 -7.23 8.45 7.30
CA THR A 59 -7.44 9.67 8.09
C THR A 59 -8.50 9.53 9.18
N SER A 60 -9.36 8.52 9.11
CA SER A 60 -10.40 8.27 10.10
C SER A 60 -9.86 7.67 11.41
N PHE A 61 -8.62 7.16 11.42
CA PHE A 61 -7.99 6.59 12.61
C PHE A 61 -6.85 7.47 13.15
N ASP A 62 -6.48 7.24 14.41
CA ASP A 62 -5.35 7.90 15.05
C ASP A 62 -4.02 7.39 14.49
N ALA A 63 -3.12 8.31 14.15
CA ALA A 63 -1.81 7.97 13.56
C ALA A 63 -0.96 7.07 14.47
N SER A 64 -1.06 7.27 15.79
CA SER A 64 -0.31 6.50 16.78
C SER A 64 -0.71 5.03 16.87
N LYS A 65 -1.88 4.65 16.32
CA LYS A 65 -2.44 3.30 16.37
C LYS A 65 -2.52 2.60 15.02
N MET A 66 -1.79 3.08 14.02
CA MET A 66 -1.70 2.39 12.72
C MET A 66 -0.39 1.62 12.62
N LEU A 67 -0.46 0.43 12.03
CA LEU A 67 0.70 -0.38 11.73
C LEU A 67 0.84 -0.60 10.23
N ILE A 68 2.05 -0.45 9.72
CA ILE A 68 2.38 -0.79 8.33
C ILE A 68 3.45 -1.87 8.35
N VAL A 69 3.22 -2.93 7.57
CA VAL A 69 4.15 -4.05 7.44
C VAL A 69 4.58 -4.20 6.00
N ALA A 70 5.89 -4.32 5.81
CA ALA A 70 6.49 -4.56 4.52
C ALA A 70 7.76 -5.38 4.65
N ALA A 71 7.69 -6.66 4.31
CA ALA A 71 8.86 -7.54 4.30
C ALA A 71 9.73 -7.36 3.05
N ARG A 72 9.15 -6.96 1.91
CA ARG A 72 9.90 -6.79 0.65
C ARG A 72 10.94 -5.68 0.75
N GLN A 73 12.17 -5.96 0.31
CA GLN A 73 13.29 -5.02 0.33
C GLN A 73 12.97 -3.70 -0.39
N TYR A 74 12.37 -3.76 -1.58
CA TYR A 74 12.00 -2.57 -2.35
C TYR A 74 10.89 -1.72 -1.69
N ALA A 75 10.11 -2.30 -0.77
CA ALA A 75 9.05 -1.59 -0.06
C ALA A 75 9.53 -0.94 1.25
N GLN A 76 10.68 -1.38 1.80
CA GLN A 76 11.14 -0.92 3.11
C GLN A 76 11.41 0.59 3.17
N LYS A 77 12.07 1.15 2.14
CA LYS A 77 12.34 2.60 2.07
C LYS A 77 11.06 3.43 1.90
N PRO A 78 10.16 3.13 0.93
CA PRO A 78 8.89 3.85 0.81
C PRO A 78 8.06 3.84 2.10
N VAL A 79 7.98 2.69 2.77
CA VAL A 79 7.18 2.51 3.99
C VAL A 79 7.77 3.29 5.17
N ARG A 80 9.09 3.33 5.33
CA ARG A 80 9.75 4.13 6.37
C ARG A 80 9.48 5.62 6.17
N LEU A 81 9.52 6.11 4.93
CA LEU A 81 9.23 7.52 4.63
C LEU A 81 7.76 7.86 4.86
N PHE A 82 6.86 7.02 4.38
CA PHE A 82 5.42 7.16 4.63
C PHE A 82 5.12 7.24 6.14
N ALA A 83 5.71 6.32 6.92
CA ALA A 83 5.52 6.28 8.37
C ALA A 83 6.11 7.49 9.08
N LYS A 84 7.29 7.97 8.65
CA LYS A 84 7.92 9.18 9.20
C LYS A 84 7.07 10.43 8.99
N ASN A 85 6.43 10.55 7.83
CA ASN A 85 5.66 11.74 7.48
C ASN A 85 4.31 11.82 8.20
N ILE A 86 3.66 10.67 8.38
CA ILE A 86 2.32 10.62 8.97
C ILE A 86 2.41 10.38 10.50
N GLY A 87 3.53 9.87 10.99
CA GLY A 87 3.76 9.54 12.41
C GLY A 87 3.26 8.15 12.80
N LEU A 88 3.41 7.17 11.90
CA LEU A 88 2.88 5.80 12.04
C LEU A 88 3.97 4.84 12.53
N LYS A 89 3.59 3.69 13.12
CA LYS A 89 4.55 2.61 13.39
C LYS A 89 4.74 1.78 12.12
N ALA A 90 5.99 1.62 11.69
CA ALA A 90 6.33 0.80 10.51
C ALA A 90 7.26 -0.35 10.89
N VAL A 91 6.90 -1.55 10.44
CA VAL A 91 7.75 -2.75 10.45
C VAL A 91 8.24 -2.98 9.04
N ALA A 92 9.36 -2.33 8.72
CA ALA A 92 10.06 -2.47 7.44
C ALA A 92 11.13 -3.57 7.58
N GLY A 93 10.80 -4.79 7.10
CA GLY A 93 11.64 -5.97 7.22
C GLY A 93 10.87 -7.19 7.70
N ARG A 94 11.57 -8.15 8.30
CA ARG A 94 10.95 -9.36 8.83
C ARG A 94 9.96 -9.03 9.95
N PHE A 95 8.70 -9.40 9.76
CA PHE A 95 7.69 -9.33 10.81
C PHE A 95 7.98 -10.40 11.88
N ILE A 96 8.13 -9.99 13.13
CA ILE A 96 8.32 -10.90 14.26
C ILE A 96 6.93 -11.38 14.70
N PRO A 97 6.66 -12.70 14.67
CA PRO A 97 5.38 -13.20 15.15
C PRO A 97 5.19 -12.85 16.63
N GLY A 98 4.00 -12.41 16.98
CA GLY A 98 3.63 -11.99 18.33
C GLY A 98 3.59 -10.47 18.52
N ILE A 99 4.04 -9.65 17.55
CA ILE A 99 4.04 -8.19 17.69
C ILE A 99 2.64 -7.66 18.06
N MET A 100 1.56 -8.27 17.55
CA MET A 100 0.22 -7.80 17.84
C MET A 100 -0.52 -8.69 18.86
N THR A 101 -0.05 -9.91 19.10
CA THR A 101 -0.77 -10.90 19.94
C THR A 101 -0.12 -11.19 21.30
N ASN A 102 1.18 -10.89 21.48
CA ASN A 102 1.91 -11.21 22.69
C ASN A 102 2.38 -9.94 23.44
N PRO A 103 1.73 -9.56 24.56
CA PRO A 103 2.05 -8.34 25.31
C PRO A 103 3.40 -8.39 26.03
N VAL A 104 4.04 -9.56 26.13
CA VAL A 104 5.35 -9.71 26.78
C VAL A 104 6.49 -9.25 25.86
N LEU A 105 6.25 -9.17 24.54
CA LEU A 105 7.29 -8.75 23.61
C LEU A 105 7.63 -7.26 23.77
N PRO A 106 8.90 -6.86 23.64
CA PRO A 106 9.31 -5.46 23.76
C PRO A 106 8.72 -4.60 22.62
N ASP A 107 8.51 -5.19 21.45
CA ASP A 107 7.98 -4.51 20.27
C ASP A 107 6.45 -4.59 20.15
N TYR A 108 5.77 -5.07 21.20
CA TYR A 108 4.32 -5.22 21.23
C TYR A 108 3.61 -3.94 20.83
N PHE A 109 2.57 -4.08 20.02
CA PHE A 109 1.77 -2.97 19.52
C PHE A 109 0.36 -3.42 19.22
N GLU A 110 -0.62 -2.65 19.68
CA GLU A 110 -2.04 -2.84 19.42
C GLU A 110 -2.50 -1.80 18.38
N PRO A 111 -2.45 -2.13 17.08
CA PRO A 111 -2.98 -1.25 16.05
C PRO A 111 -4.51 -1.34 15.95
N ASP A 112 -5.16 -0.24 15.58
CA ASP A 112 -6.57 -0.21 15.18
C ASP A 112 -6.74 -0.51 13.68
N VAL A 113 -5.67 -0.38 12.88
CA VAL A 113 -5.66 -0.68 11.44
C VAL A 113 -4.29 -1.19 10.99
N LEU A 114 -4.30 -2.19 10.11
CA LEU A 114 -3.09 -2.75 9.49
C LEU A 114 -3.06 -2.42 8.00
N MET A 115 -1.90 -1.94 7.51
CA MET A 115 -1.60 -1.85 6.09
C MET A 115 -0.48 -2.81 5.71
N VAL A 116 -0.68 -3.64 4.68
CA VAL A 116 0.32 -4.58 4.16
C VAL A 116 0.69 -4.25 2.71
N THR A 117 1.98 -4.36 2.38
CA THR A 117 2.45 -4.13 1.00
C THR A 117 2.27 -5.34 0.10
N ASP A 118 2.41 -6.56 0.64
CA ASP A 118 2.19 -7.77 -0.12
C ASP A 118 1.53 -8.85 0.75
N PRO A 119 0.24 -9.16 0.54
CA PRO A 119 -0.47 -10.19 1.28
C PRO A 119 0.20 -11.57 1.27
N ALA A 120 0.93 -11.91 0.20
CA ALA A 120 1.57 -13.22 0.07
C ALA A 120 2.83 -13.34 0.94
N VAL A 121 3.59 -12.25 1.08
CA VAL A 121 4.83 -12.23 1.87
C VAL A 121 4.55 -11.87 3.34
N ASP A 122 3.64 -10.93 3.57
CA ASP A 122 3.27 -10.42 4.90
C ASP A 122 2.13 -11.23 5.55
N GLY A 123 1.96 -12.50 5.14
CA GLY A 123 0.86 -13.36 5.57
C GLY A 123 0.80 -13.62 7.09
N GLN A 124 1.90 -13.44 7.82
CA GLN A 124 1.90 -13.54 9.28
C GLN A 124 1.21 -12.34 9.93
N ALA A 125 1.46 -11.13 9.43
CA ALA A 125 0.78 -9.94 9.91
C ALA A 125 -0.73 -10.03 9.63
N LEU A 126 -1.13 -10.58 8.47
CA LEU A 126 -2.54 -10.83 8.16
C LEU A 126 -3.21 -11.77 9.17
N ARG A 127 -2.56 -12.88 9.54
CA ARG A 127 -3.14 -13.85 10.50
C ARG A 127 -3.32 -13.24 11.89
N GLU A 128 -2.33 -12.47 12.35
CA GLU A 128 -2.44 -11.79 13.64
C GLU A 128 -3.53 -10.71 13.61
N ALA A 129 -3.62 -9.93 12.54
CA ALA A 129 -4.68 -8.94 12.36
C ALA A 129 -6.09 -9.57 12.41
N VAL A 130 -6.29 -10.69 11.73
CA VAL A 130 -7.55 -11.46 11.80
C VAL A 130 -7.84 -11.97 13.20
N SER A 131 -6.81 -12.41 13.93
CA SER A 131 -6.97 -12.94 15.28
C SER A 131 -7.42 -11.87 16.29
N ILE A 132 -7.01 -10.62 16.06
CA ILE A 132 -7.35 -9.46 16.91
C ILE A 132 -8.64 -8.80 16.43
N GLY A 133 -8.99 -8.94 15.14
CA GLY A 133 -10.21 -8.41 14.55
C GLY A 133 -10.06 -6.98 14.03
N ILE A 134 -8.88 -6.62 13.53
CA ILE A 134 -8.61 -5.27 13.00
C ILE A 134 -8.77 -5.23 11.47
N PRO A 135 -9.25 -4.11 10.90
CA PRO A 135 -9.36 -3.95 9.46
C PRO A 135 -7.99 -3.95 8.77
N VAL A 136 -7.92 -4.59 7.61
CA VAL A 136 -6.70 -4.73 6.82
C VAL A 136 -6.82 -4.06 5.45
N ILE A 137 -5.86 -3.19 5.15
CA ILE A 137 -5.63 -2.61 3.83
C ILE A 137 -4.43 -3.29 3.16
N GLY A 138 -4.58 -3.76 1.93
CA GLY A 138 -3.52 -4.47 1.21
C GLY A 138 -3.27 -3.95 -0.19
N ILE A 139 -1.99 -3.72 -0.53
CA ILE A 139 -1.58 -3.52 -1.92
C ILE A 139 -1.48 -4.90 -2.60
N CYS A 140 -2.30 -5.12 -3.61
CA CYS A 140 -2.44 -6.44 -4.25
C CYS A 140 -2.12 -6.37 -5.75
N ASP A 141 -1.25 -7.26 -6.19
CA ASP A 141 -1.01 -7.56 -7.60
C ASP A 141 -2.01 -8.63 -8.10
N VAL A 142 -2.03 -8.89 -9.39
CA VAL A 142 -3.00 -9.77 -10.08
C VAL A 142 -2.95 -11.22 -9.57
N ASN A 143 -1.80 -11.67 -9.06
CA ASN A 143 -1.62 -13.02 -8.50
C ASN A 143 -1.94 -13.13 -7.01
N ASN A 144 -2.17 -12.03 -6.30
CA ASN A 144 -2.44 -12.09 -4.86
C ASN A 144 -3.86 -12.64 -4.59
N GLU A 145 -3.97 -13.43 -3.53
CA GLU A 145 -5.25 -13.76 -2.91
C GLU A 145 -5.63 -12.63 -1.96
N THR A 146 -6.89 -12.19 -2.00
CA THR A 146 -7.38 -11.08 -1.15
C THR A 146 -8.10 -11.61 0.08
N ARG A 147 -7.86 -12.87 0.44
CA ARG A 147 -8.43 -13.49 1.64
C ARG A 147 -7.88 -12.76 2.87
N ASN A 148 -8.77 -12.32 3.75
CA ASN A 148 -8.44 -11.54 4.95
C ASN A 148 -7.88 -10.13 4.68
N VAL A 149 -8.14 -9.58 3.48
CA VAL A 149 -7.87 -8.18 3.15
C VAL A 149 -9.21 -7.51 2.89
N ASP A 150 -9.60 -6.58 3.76
CA ASP A 150 -10.90 -5.90 3.67
C ASP A 150 -10.90 -4.85 2.56
N PHE A 151 -9.78 -4.13 2.42
CA PHE A 151 -9.63 -3.09 1.41
C PHE A 151 -8.41 -3.32 0.53
N VAL A 152 -8.67 -3.52 -0.76
CA VAL A 152 -7.63 -3.80 -1.76
C VAL A 152 -7.30 -2.54 -2.56
N ILE A 153 -6.00 -2.23 -2.62
CA ILE A 153 -5.41 -1.27 -3.56
C ILE A 153 -4.77 -2.08 -4.70
N PRO A 154 -5.37 -2.12 -5.91
CA PRO A 154 -4.85 -2.91 -7.01
C PRO A 154 -3.64 -2.20 -7.62
N ALA A 155 -2.45 -2.76 -7.45
CA ALA A 155 -1.23 -2.19 -8.00
C ALA A 155 -0.07 -3.20 -8.02
N ASN A 156 0.93 -2.94 -8.86
CA ASN A 156 2.15 -3.73 -8.90
C ASN A 156 2.96 -3.58 -7.60
N ASN A 157 3.03 -4.65 -6.79
CA ASN A 157 3.77 -4.70 -5.52
C ASN A 157 5.20 -5.25 -5.65
N LYS A 158 5.71 -5.46 -6.87
CA LYS A 158 7.07 -5.98 -7.13
C LYS A 158 8.03 -4.91 -7.63
N GLY A 159 7.52 -3.91 -8.33
CA GLY A 159 8.33 -2.84 -8.92
C GLY A 159 8.75 -1.79 -7.90
N ARG A 160 10.04 -1.42 -7.89
CA ARG A 160 10.56 -0.33 -7.04
C ARG A 160 9.83 1.00 -7.29
N ARG A 161 9.64 1.36 -8.57
CA ARG A 161 9.01 2.62 -8.99
C ARG A 161 7.52 2.62 -8.68
N SER A 162 6.86 1.49 -8.93
CA SER A 162 5.44 1.32 -8.63
C SER A 162 5.18 1.52 -7.13
N LEU A 163 5.93 0.83 -6.27
CA LEU A 163 5.80 0.98 -4.82
C LEU A 163 6.10 2.40 -4.34
N ALA A 164 7.14 3.04 -4.89
CA ALA A 164 7.47 4.42 -4.59
C ALA A 164 6.30 5.37 -4.93
N VAL A 165 5.72 5.24 -6.14
CA VAL A 165 4.58 6.07 -6.58
C VAL A 165 3.35 5.83 -5.70
N ILE A 166 3.02 4.58 -5.37
CA ILE A 166 1.83 4.28 -4.54
C ILE A 166 1.98 4.90 -3.15
N TYR A 167 3.12 4.69 -2.48
CA TYR A 167 3.35 5.26 -1.15
C TYR A 167 3.48 6.78 -1.18
N TYR A 168 4.05 7.35 -2.25
CA TYR A 168 4.09 8.79 -2.49
C TYR A 168 2.67 9.38 -2.56
N LEU A 169 1.81 8.80 -3.41
CA LEU A 169 0.43 9.24 -3.58
C LEU A 169 -0.37 9.07 -2.28
N LEU A 170 -0.25 7.92 -1.62
CA LEU A 170 -0.91 7.70 -0.33
C LEU A 170 -0.44 8.72 0.72
N THR A 171 0.85 9.06 0.77
CA THR A 171 1.37 10.07 1.72
C THR A 171 0.71 11.42 1.44
N ARG A 172 0.74 11.84 0.16
CA ARG A 172 0.22 13.13 -0.27
C ARG A 172 -1.28 13.25 0.01
N GLU A 173 -2.07 12.24 -0.37
CA GLU A 173 -3.51 12.27 -0.16
C GLU A 173 -3.87 12.16 1.34
N THR A 174 -3.14 11.37 2.12
CA THR A 174 -3.40 11.28 3.58
C THR A 174 -3.09 12.60 4.28
N LEU A 175 -2.01 13.29 3.92
CA LEU A 175 -1.68 14.61 4.49
C LEU A 175 -2.66 15.71 4.06
N LYS A 176 -3.16 15.63 2.82
CA LYS A 176 -4.18 16.52 2.30
C LYS A 176 -5.51 16.35 3.04
N GLU A 177 -5.96 15.12 3.23
CA GLU A 177 -7.19 14.80 3.97
C GLU A 177 -7.05 15.13 5.47
N LYS A 178 -5.85 15.04 6.06
CA LYS A 178 -5.56 15.55 7.42
C LYS A 178 -5.54 17.08 7.52
N GLY A 179 -5.59 17.80 6.40
CA GLY A 179 -5.53 19.27 6.36
C GLY A 179 -4.14 19.84 6.67
N SER A 180 -3.09 19.01 6.72
CA SER A 180 -1.70 19.46 6.92
C SER A 180 -1.12 20.12 5.67
N ILE A 181 -1.72 19.86 4.50
CA ILE A 181 -1.34 20.41 3.20
C ILE A 181 -2.60 20.94 2.52
N LYS A 182 -2.55 22.18 2.01
CA LYS A 182 -3.67 22.82 1.30
C LYS A 182 -3.54 22.73 -0.22
N SER A 183 -2.31 22.69 -0.75
CA SER A 183 -2.03 22.54 -2.19
C SER A 183 -1.05 21.42 -2.47
N ASN A 184 -1.17 20.79 -3.64
CA ASN A 184 -0.26 19.74 -4.10
C ASN A 184 1.21 20.20 -4.13
N ASP A 185 1.45 21.51 -4.29
CA ASP A 185 2.79 22.13 -4.37
C ASP A 185 3.52 22.25 -3.03
N GLU A 186 2.82 22.09 -1.90
CA GLU A 186 3.45 22.14 -0.56
C GLU A 186 4.09 20.79 -0.18
N PHE A 187 3.83 19.73 -0.96
CA PHE A 187 4.47 18.44 -0.74
C PHE A 187 5.90 18.46 -1.30
N THR A 188 6.87 18.59 -0.40
CA THR A 188 8.29 18.81 -0.75
C THR A 188 9.03 17.56 -1.19
N LEU A 189 8.51 16.36 -0.91
CA LEU A 189 9.17 15.12 -1.28
C LEU A 189 8.90 14.77 -2.74
N LYS A 190 9.88 14.13 -3.38
CA LYS A 190 9.77 13.62 -4.74
C LYS A 190 9.54 12.12 -4.73
N VAL A 191 8.99 11.58 -5.82
CA VAL A 191 8.85 10.12 -6.03
C VAL A 191 10.21 9.42 -5.90
N GLU A 192 11.28 10.07 -6.35
CA GLU A 192 12.66 9.58 -6.28
C GLU A 192 13.14 9.33 -4.84
N ASP A 193 12.68 10.13 -3.87
CA ASP A 193 13.04 9.94 -2.47
C ASP A 193 12.48 8.63 -1.92
N PHE A 194 11.32 8.20 -2.44
CA PHE A 194 10.68 6.94 -2.08
C PHE A 194 11.30 5.73 -2.80
N GLU A 195 12.07 5.91 -3.88
CA GLU A 195 12.70 4.79 -4.58
C GLU A 195 13.78 4.11 -3.72
N ALA A 196 13.62 2.80 -3.49
CA ALA A 196 14.64 1.98 -2.85
C ALA A 196 15.92 1.92 -3.70
N GLU A 197 17.06 2.08 -3.03
CA GLU A 197 18.39 1.91 -3.64
C GLU A 197 18.66 0.42 -3.92
N LEU A 198 19.51 0.17 -4.93
CA LEU A 198 19.87 -1.17 -5.40
C LEU A 198 20.79 -1.90 -4.42
#